data_AF-A0A6I5HEN3-F1
#
_entry.id   AF-A0A6I5HEN3-F1
#
_cell.length_a   1.000
_cell.length_b   1.000
_cell.length_c   1.000
_cell.angle_alpha   90.00
_cell.angle_beta   90.00
_cell.angle_gamma   90.00
#
_symmetry.space_group_name_H-M   'P 1'
#
loop_
_entity.id
_entity.type
_entity.pdbx_description
1 polymer ?
#
loop_
_entity_poly.entity_id
_entity_poly.type
_entity_poly.pdbx_seq_one_letter_code
_entity_poly.pdbx_strand_id
1 'polypeptide(L)' 'MSTATLTGACPECETDLTVPPVVQGETLSCPECLLTLRVEDVADGRLTLQMVEVQLRDWGQ' A
#
# COMPACT_ATOMS: atom_id res chain seq x y z
N MET A 1 23.06 -8.56 7.15
CA MET A 1 21.97 -7.75 7.71
C MET A 1 20.69 -8.38 7.21
N SER A 2 19.91 -9.03 8.08
CA SER A 2 18.64 -9.62 7.65
C SER A 2 17.67 -8.48 7.37
N THR A 3 17.37 -8.23 6.10
CA THR A 3 16.31 -7.30 5.69
C THR A 3 14.99 -7.89 6.15
N ALA A 4 14.45 -7.36 7.24
CA ALA A 4 13.08 -7.66 7.65
C ALA A 4 12.14 -7.25 6.50
N THR A 5 11.15 -8.08 6.19
CA THR A 5 10.13 -7.77 5.19
C THR A 5 8.78 -7.60 5.87
N LEU A 6 7.95 -6.73 5.32
CA LEU A 6 6.58 -6.52 5.77
C LEU A 6 5.62 -7.18 4.78
N THR A 7 4.50 -7.66 5.29
CA THR A 7 3.49 -8.38 4.49
C THR A 7 2.14 -7.71 4.56
N GLY A 8 1.38 -7.67 3.48
CA GLY A 8 0.03 -7.13 3.46
C GLY A 8 -0.76 -7.70 2.29
N ALA A 9 -2.03 -7.31 2.16
CA ALA A 9 -2.85 -7.68 1.01
C ALA A 9 -3.33 -6.41 0.33
N CYS A 10 -3.35 -6.41 -1.00
CA CYS A 10 -3.97 -5.33 -1.77
C CYS A 10 -5.48 -5.34 -1.51
N PRO A 11 -6.09 -4.23 -1.07
CA PRO A 11 -7.53 -4.18 -0.79
C PRO A 11 -8.41 -4.24 -2.05
N GLU A 12 -7.82 -4.10 -3.25
CA GLU A 12 -8.56 -4.10 -4.54
C GLU A 12 -8.57 -5.48 -5.20
N CYS A 13 -7.38 -6.08 -5.35
CA CYS A 13 -7.21 -7.33 -6.09
C CYS A 13 -6.80 -8.52 -5.22
N GLU A 14 -6.78 -8.33 -3.89
CA GLU A 14 -6.49 -9.37 -2.89
C GLU A 14 -5.10 -10.01 -2.99
N THR A 15 -4.21 -9.46 -3.83
CA THR A 15 -2.83 -9.94 -3.98
C THR A 15 -2.04 -9.77 -2.68
N ASP A 16 -1.37 -10.84 -2.25
CA ASP A 16 -0.38 -10.78 -1.18
C ASP A 16 0.86 -9.98 -1.59
N LEU A 17 1.23 -9.02 -0.76
CA LEU A 17 2.37 -8.12 -0.95
C LEU A 17 3.43 -8.45 0.08
N THR A 18 4.67 -8.60 -0.39
CA THR A 18 5.86 -8.63 0.47
C THR A 18 6.77 -7.49 0.05
N VAL A 19 7.02 -6.55 0.95
CA VAL A 19 7.79 -5.34 0.65
C VAL A 19 8.91 -5.13 1.67
N PRO A 20 9.94 -4.33 1.33
CA PRO A 20 10.92 -3.87 2.31
C PRO A 20 10.26 -3.13 3.48
N PRO A 21 10.99 -2.85 4.57
CA PRO A 21 10.49 -2.02 5.65
C PRO A 21 10.05 -0.67 5.11
N VAL A 22 8.79 -0.33 5.34
CA VAL A 22 8.14 0.94 5.00
C VAL A 22 7.52 1.50 6.27
N VAL A 23 7.25 2.80 6.29
CA VAL A 23 6.61 3.47 7.43
C VAL A 23 5.20 3.91 7.10
N GLN A 24 4.41 4.15 8.15
CA GLN A 24 3.06 4.69 8.01
C GLN A 24 3.07 5.99 7.20
N GLY A 25 2.10 6.10 6.28
CA GLY A 25 1.95 7.24 5.38
C GLY A 25 2.74 7.14 4.08
N GLU A 26 3.66 6.19 3.92
CA GLU A 26 4.31 5.94 2.63
C GLU A 26 3.33 5.36 1.61
N THR A 27 3.68 5.50 0.33
CA THR A 27 2.89 4.98 -0.79
C THR A 27 3.70 3.98 -1.60
N LEU A 28 3.04 2.91 -2.04
CA LEU A 28 3.59 1.89 -2.93
C LEU A 28 2.56 1.52 -4.01
N SER A 29 3.03 0.95 -5.11
CA SER A 29 2.14 0.46 -6.17
C SER A 29 1.95 -1.04 -6.03
N CYS A 30 0.71 -1.51 -6.13
CA CYS A 30 0.45 -2.94 -6.26
C CYS A 30 1.02 -3.44 -7.60
N PRO A 31 1.83 -4.53 -7.63
CA PRO A 31 2.40 -5.04 -8.88
C PRO A 31 1.36 -5.68 -9.80
N GLU A 32 0.22 -6.13 -9.28
CA GLU A 32 -0.80 -6.84 -10.07
C GLU A 32 -1.87 -5.90 -10.64
N CYS A 33 -2.44 -5.01 -9.83
CA CYS A 33 -3.50 -4.09 -10.28
C CYS A 33 -3.01 -2.66 -10.57
N LEU A 34 -1.73 -2.37 -10.32
CA LEU A 34 -1.10 -1.05 -10.49
C LEU A 34 -1.72 0.08 -9.63
N LEU A 35 -2.61 -0.26 -8.70
CA LEU A 35 -3.21 0.72 -7.79
C LEU A 35 -2.15 1.31 -6.86
N THR A 36 -2.23 2.62 -6.66
CA THR A 36 -1.41 3.29 -5.63
C THR A 36 -2.05 3.04 -4.27
N LEU A 37 -1.30 2.42 -3.38
CA LEU A 37 -1.68 2.08 -2.03
C LEU A 37 -0.91 2.96 -1.05
N ARG A 38 -1.57 3.38 0.03
CA ARG A 38 -0.95 4.06 1.17
C ARG A 38 -0.86 3.10 2.35
N VAL A 39 0.28 3.12 3.04
CA VAL A 39 0.47 2.41 4.30
C VAL A 39 -0.31 3.13 5.39
N GLU A 40 -1.40 2.53 5.85
CA GLU A 40 -2.24 3.06 6.91
C GLU A 40 -1.68 2.71 8.29
N ASP A 41 -1.13 1.51 8.45
CA ASP A 41 -0.51 1.05 9.70
C ASP A 41 0.52 -0.07 9.45
N VAL A 42 1.44 -0.24 10.40
CA VAL A 42 2.43 -1.32 10.42
C VAL A 42 2.45 -1.96 11.82
N ALA A 43 1.93 -3.18 11.93
CA ALA A 43 1.83 -3.90 13.20
C ALA A 43 2.31 -5.35 13.03
N ASP A 44 3.19 -5.82 13.93
CA ASP A 44 3.67 -7.21 13.96
C ASP A 44 4.20 -7.75 12.61
N GLY A 45 4.83 -6.89 11.80
CA GLY A 45 5.34 -7.25 10.47
C GLY A 45 4.28 -7.29 9.37
N ARG A 46 3.05 -6.85 9.67
CA ARG A 46 1.93 -6.76 8.74
C ARG A 46 1.59 -5.30 8.42
N LEU A 47 1.27 -5.05 7.16
CA LEU A 47 0.83 -3.77 6.62
C LEU A 47 -0.70 -3.76 6.55
N THR A 48 -1.26 -2.65 7.01
CA THR A 48 -2.63 -2.25 6.65
C THR A 48 -2.51 -1.26 5.51
N LEU A 49 -3.18 -1.55 4.40
CA LEU A 49 -3.07 -0.78 3.16
C LEU A 49 -4.42 -0.17 2.80
N GLN A 50 -4.41 1.10 2.44
CA GLN A 50 -5.57 1.82 1.96
C GLN A 50 -5.38 2.20 0.49
N MET A 51 -6.45 2.13 -0.29
CA MET A 51 -6.46 2.65 -1.65
C MET A 51 -6.24 4.16 -1.63
N VAL A 52 -5.30 4.67 -2.43
CA VAL A 52 -5.26 6.10 -2.71
C VAL A 52 -6.28 6.36 -3.82
N GLU A 53 -7.47 6.77 -3.42
CA GLU A 53 -8.42 7.33 -4.38
C GLU A 53 -7.79 8.58 -4.97
N VAL A 54 -7.43 8.52 -6.25
CA VAL A 54 -7.28 9.74 -7.03
C VAL A 54 -8.69 10.28 -7.15
N GLN A 55 -9.07 11.13 -6.19
CA GLN A 55 -10.10 12.11 -6.48
C GLN A 55 -9.56 12.86 -7.69
N LEU A 56 -10.04 12.49 -8.89
CA LEU A 56 -10.16 13.47 -9.95
C LEU A 56 -10.92 14.58 -9.25
N ARG A 57 -10.19 15.60 -8.81
CA ARG A 57 -10.83 16.88 -8.58
C ARG A 57 -11.64 17.04 -9.87
N ASP A 58 -12.94 17.26 -9.74
CA ASP A 58 -13.53 18.21 -10.65
C ASP A 58 -12.62 19.43 -10.50
N TRP A 59 -11.60 19.52 -11.36
CA TRP A 59 -10.98 20.78 -11.72
C TRP A 59 -12.15 21.49 -12.38
N GLY A 60 -13.02 22.04 -11.52
CA GLY A 60 -14.36 22.42 -11.89
C GLY A 60 -14.31 23.40 -13.04
N GLN A 61 -15.24 23.22 -13.98
CA GLN A 61 -15.82 24.24 -14.86
C GLN A 61 -14.86 25.33 -15.37
#